data_AF-A0A3A8FZG2-F1
#
_entry.id   AF-A0A3A8FZG2-F1
#
_cell.length_a   1.000
_cell.length_b   1.000
_cell.length_c   1.000
_cell.angle_alpha   90.00
_cell.angle_beta   90.00
_cell.angle_gamma   90.00
#
_symmetry.space_group_name_H-M   'P 1'
#
loop_
_entity.id
_entity.type
_entity.pdbx_description
1 polymer ?
#
loop_
_entity_poly.entity_id
_entity_poly.type
_entity_poly.pdbx_seq_one_letter_code
_entity_poly.pdbx_strand_id
1 'polypeptide(L)'
;MPELLKRVGFLRRRRGFGSATQLLWNRVESDDSLLALCRIRTDLTDEDQAILKQCQERLDTARWCLDKPTGRWSFSFWELIHDVDGLLLLVMPQHMLVPRALEIQQQFARRVTDSRALLWLGTDKEIGPLPQCVHRLTRVDGPASGASTAPLLDAEQSRYCRSVLRGALDMVNQQVDKTFWQLSINVLIQVLSTLLLLAVFGTSFVILSRTLVTDWPRSLVPWGLLLVGFAGASGAIASNMMAKERFVVATGATSRFFAYHLLVKPVIGAFAALVLLFLEQSSMLLSVETRNGPAGAVDGSGILHIVVSDGQAAFFTMMALAVVAGWSADKLLSSVMDKVLRRLLGQSEKVLPPSSPAGAPPPPPLAPAAR
;
A
#
# COMPACT_ATOMS: atom_id res chain seq x y z
N MET A 1 26.87 31.41 -11.55
CA MET A 1 26.23 30.08 -11.78
C MET A 1 26.88 28.94 -11.00
N PRO A 2 28.22 28.74 -10.96
CA PRO A 2 28.81 27.59 -10.25
C PRO A 2 28.83 27.71 -8.70
N GLU A 3 28.79 28.91 -8.14
CA GLU A 3 28.82 29.10 -6.68
C GLU A 3 27.47 28.88 -5.98
N LEU A 4 26.35 29.11 -6.67
CA LEU A 4 25.02 28.81 -6.14
C LEU A 4 24.81 27.30 -5.98
N LEU A 5 25.34 26.51 -6.93
CA LEU A 5 25.38 25.04 -6.83
C LEU A 5 26.34 24.52 -5.75
N LYS A 6 27.33 25.33 -5.33
CA LYS A 6 28.18 25.02 -4.17
C LYS A 6 27.48 25.23 -2.83
N ARG A 7 26.54 26.19 -2.74
CA ARG A 7 25.73 26.43 -1.52
C ARG A 7 24.55 25.47 -1.38
N VAL A 8 24.02 24.97 -2.49
CA VAL A 8 22.98 23.93 -2.47
C VAL A 8 23.66 22.56 -2.50
N GLY A 9 24.18 22.06 -1.36
CA GLY A 9 24.44 20.65 -1.02
C GLY A 9 25.05 19.63 -2.02
N PHE A 10 25.36 19.97 -3.27
CA PHE A 10 25.60 19.02 -4.37
C PHE A 10 27.00 18.42 -4.37
N LEU A 11 27.90 18.89 -3.49
CA LEU A 11 29.30 18.47 -3.44
C LEU A 11 29.57 17.30 -2.49
N ARG A 12 28.60 16.82 -1.72
CA ARG A 12 28.73 15.51 -1.04
C ARG A 12 28.38 14.36 -1.99
N ARG A 13 29.00 14.35 -3.18
CA ARG A 13 29.08 13.14 -4.03
C ARG A 13 30.01 12.13 -3.34
N ARG A 14 29.52 11.44 -2.31
CA ARG A 14 30.11 10.16 -1.90
C ARG A 14 29.86 9.19 -3.04
N ARG A 15 30.90 8.94 -3.85
CA ARG A 15 30.95 7.87 -4.87
C ARG A 15 30.52 6.56 -4.18
N GLY A 16 29.27 6.14 -4.35
CA GLY A 16 28.76 4.91 -3.72
C GLY A 16 27.27 4.90 -3.40
N PHE A 17 26.58 6.05 -3.36
CA PHE A 17 25.14 6.07 -3.11
C PHE A 17 24.32 6.06 -4.40
N GLY A 18 23.33 5.16 -4.47
CA GLY A 18 22.37 5.08 -5.57
C GLY A 18 21.49 6.33 -5.69
N SER A 19 20.82 6.49 -6.83
CA SER A 19 20.00 7.66 -7.16
C SER A 19 18.92 7.98 -6.11
N ALA A 20 18.32 6.97 -5.48
CA ALA A 20 17.30 7.15 -4.44
C ALA A 20 17.85 7.80 -3.17
N THR A 21 19.03 7.38 -2.68
CA THR A 21 19.66 7.96 -1.50
C THR A 21 20.07 9.41 -1.73
N GLN A 22 20.46 9.76 -2.96
CA GLN A 22 20.76 11.15 -3.33
C GLN A 22 19.51 12.04 -3.26
N LEU A 23 18.35 11.54 -3.68
CA LEU A 23 17.09 12.27 -3.54
C LEU A 23 16.72 12.54 -2.07
N LEU A 24 16.97 11.57 -1.18
CA LEU A 24 16.73 11.75 0.25
C LEU A 24 17.69 12.78 0.87
N TRP A 25 18.97 12.74 0.49
CA TRP A 25 19.93 13.78 0.90
C TRP A 25 19.52 15.16 0.40
N ASN A 26 19.10 15.29 -0.86
CA ASN A 26 18.62 16.55 -1.41
C ASN A 26 17.40 17.08 -0.64
N ARG A 27 16.52 16.19 -0.18
CA ARG A 27 15.38 16.57 0.66
C ARG A 27 15.83 17.15 2.00
N VAL A 28 16.72 16.47 2.71
CA VAL A 28 17.26 16.93 4.00
C VAL A 28 17.98 18.27 3.86
N GLU A 29 18.80 18.44 2.82
CA GLU A 29 19.53 19.69 2.58
C GLU A 29 18.59 20.84 2.18
N SER A 30 17.50 20.55 1.47
CA SER A 30 16.46 21.53 1.17
C SER A 30 15.77 22.02 2.45
N ASP A 31 15.47 21.12 3.38
CA ASP A 31 14.79 21.47 4.63
C ASP A 31 15.72 22.21 5.60
N ASP A 32 17.01 21.85 5.63
CA ASP A 32 18.05 22.59 6.35
C ASP A 32 18.23 24.02 5.81
N SER A 33 18.19 24.18 4.48
CA SER A 33 18.24 25.49 3.84
C SER A 33 17.03 26.37 4.23
N LEU A 34 15.84 25.78 4.28
CA LEU A 34 14.63 26.47 4.75
C LEU A 34 14.72 26.86 6.23
N LEU A 35 15.23 25.95 7.06
CA LEU A 35 15.48 26.22 8.48
C LEU A 35 16.49 27.36 8.68
N ALA A 36 17.56 27.39 7.89
CA ALA A 36 18.53 28.48 7.92
C ALA A 36 17.89 29.83 7.56
N LEU A 37 17.00 29.87 6.57
CA LEU A 37 16.25 31.08 6.22
C LEU A 37 15.34 31.55 7.35
N CYS A 38 14.68 30.62 8.05
CA CYS A 38 13.85 30.96 9.21
C CYS A 38 14.67 31.52 10.39
N ARG A 39 15.91 31.06 10.59
CA ARG A 39 16.80 31.54 11.66
C ARG A 39 17.34 32.96 11.48
N ILE A 40 17.42 33.45 10.24
CA ILE A 40 17.96 34.79 9.95
C ILE A 40 16.97 35.90 10.37
N ARG A 41 15.72 35.54 10.64
CA ARG A 41 14.67 36.48 11.07
C ARG A 41 15.02 37.14 12.41
N THR A 42 14.77 38.44 12.49
CA THR A 42 15.02 39.26 13.69
C THR A 42 13.85 39.29 14.67
N ASP A 43 12.68 38.80 14.24
CA ASP A 43 11.40 38.86 14.97
C ASP A 43 11.00 37.51 15.61
N LEU A 44 11.99 36.69 15.99
CA LEU A 44 11.75 35.37 16.56
C LEU A 44 11.41 35.45 18.05
N THR A 45 10.28 34.84 18.44
CA THR A 45 9.93 34.61 19.85
C THR A 45 10.72 33.44 20.44
N ASP A 46 10.73 33.31 21.77
CA ASP A 46 11.37 32.16 22.45
C ASP A 46 10.72 30.82 22.02
N GLU A 47 9.40 30.83 21.76
CA GLU A 47 8.67 29.68 21.22
C GLU A 47 9.15 29.31 19.81
N ASP A 48 9.37 30.31 18.95
CA ASP A 48 9.88 30.09 17.59
C ASP A 48 11.31 29.51 17.63
N GLN A 49 12.16 30.01 18.52
CA GLN A 49 13.52 29.50 18.72
C GLN A 49 13.50 28.05 19.18
N ALA A 50 12.59 27.69 20.11
CA ALA A 50 12.42 26.33 20.57
C ALA A 50 11.98 25.39 19.42
N ILE A 51 11.05 25.82 18.57
CA ILE A 51 10.61 25.05 17.40
C ILE A 51 11.77 24.86 16.41
N LEU A 52 12.54 25.92 16.11
CA LEU A 52 13.70 25.82 15.20
C LEU A 52 14.79 24.88 15.74
N LYS A 53 14.97 24.83 17.07
CA LYS A 53 15.86 23.86 17.72
C LYS A 53 15.34 22.43 17.53
N GLN A 54 14.06 22.19 17.73
CA GLN A 54 13.45 20.89 17.49
C GLN A 54 13.57 20.43 16.03
N CYS A 55 13.41 21.35 15.06
CA CYS A 55 13.61 21.02 13.65
C CYS A 55 15.05 20.60 13.38
N GLN A 56 16.04 21.30 13.97
CA GLN A 56 17.45 20.95 13.85
C GLN A 56 17.74 19.56 14.41
N GLU A 57 17.29 19.27 15.62
CA GLU A 57 17.49 17.97 16.27
C GLU A 57 16.91 16.81 15.42
N ARG A 58 15.73 17.02 14.83
CA ARG A 58 15.11 16.04 13.93
C ARG A 58 15.87 15.90 12.61
N LEU A 59 16.33 17.00 12.00
CA LEU A 59 17.14 16.95 10.78
C LEU A 59 18.49 16.26 11.02
N ASP A 60 19.13 16.49 12.15
CA ASP A 60 20.39 15.83 12.50
C ASP A 60 20.19 14.33 12.74
N THR A 61 19.06 13.96 13.35
CA THR A 61 18.64 12.55 13.47
C THR A 61 18.38 11.94 12.08
N ALA A 62 17.71 12.67 11.18
CA ALA A 62 17.49 12.22 9.81
C ALA A 62 18.81 12.04 9.04
N ARG A 63 19.77 12.97 9.16
CA ARG A 63 21.13 12.87 8.59
C ARG A 63 21.86 11.63 9.12
N TRP A 64 21.80 11.40 10.42
CA TRP A 64 22.39 10.22 11.04
C TRP A 64 21.78 8.92 10.51
N CYS A 65 20.47 8.89 10.27
CA CYS A 65 19.80 7.77 9.62
C CYS A 65 20.33 7.55 8.18
N LEU A 66 20.60 8.61 7.41
CA LEU A 66 21.17 8.51 6.07
C LEU A 66 22.63 8.09 6.03
N ASP A 67 23.42 8.42 7.06
CA ASP A 67 24.85 8.09 7.11
C ASP A 67 25.13 6.62 7.46
N LYS A 68 24.14 5.87 7.96
CA LYS A 68 24.32 4.45 8.33
C LYS A 68 24.28 3.53 7.09
N PRO A 69 25.38 2.82 6.77
CA PRO A 69 25.46 1.95 5.58
C PRO A 69 24.58 0.70 5.67
N THR A 70 24.19 0.27 6.87
CA THR A 70 23.45 -0.97 7.14
C THR A 70 22.06 -0.74 7.75
N GLY A 71 21.66 0.52 7.96
CA GLY A 71 20.37 0.90 8.54
C GLY A 71 19.35 1.15 7.44
N ARG A 72 18.45 0.18 7.22
CA ARG A 72 17.30 0.31 6.33
C ARG A 72 16.55 1.62 6.60
N TRP A 73 16.26 2.36 5.53
CA TRP A 73 15.29 3.47 5.49
C TRP A 73 13.99 3.04 6.15
N SER A 74 13.80 3.34 7.43
CA SER A 74 12.60 2.99 8.16
C SER A 74 11.52 4.04 7.92
N PHE A 75 10.28 3.66 8.21
CA PHE A 75 9.15 4.58 8.38
C PHE A 75 9.52 5.81 9.20
N SER A 76 10.39 5.63 10.21
CA SER A 76 10.88 6.69 11.10
C SER A 76 11.64 7.80 10.38
N PHE A 77 12.28 7.57 9.23
CA PHE A 77 12.94 8.65 8.49
C PHE A 77 11.90 9.63 7.92
N TRP A 78 10.87 9.12 7.26
CA TRP A 78 9.84 9.96 6.65
C TRP A 78 9.01 10.68 7.70
N GLU A 79 8.72 10.01 8.82
CA GLU A 79 8.08 10.62 9.98
C GLU A 79 8.89 11.83 10.49
N LEU A 80 10.22 11.72 10.60
CA LEU A 80 11.09 12.84 11.01
C LEU A 80 11.04 14.01 10.02
N ILE A 81 11.05 13.73 8.71
CA ILE A 81 10.98 14.77 7.68
C ILE A 81 9.61 15.45 7.66
N HIS A 82 8.53 14.68 7.73
CA HIS A 82 7.16 15.18 7.79
C HIS A 82 6.93 16.04 9.04
N ASP A 83 7.49 15.65 10.18
CA ASP A 83 7.50 16.45 11.40
C ASP A 83 8.23 17.80 11.20
N VAL A 84 9.40 17.78 10.56
CA VAL A 84 10.16 19.02 10.26
C VAL A 84 9.35 19.93 9.34
N ASP A 85 8.74 19.39 8.29
CA ASP A 85 7.87 20.17 7.40
C ASP A 85 6.71 20.83 8.17
N GLY A 86 6.03 20.06 9.03
CA GLY A 86 4.93 20.54 9.85
C GLY A 86 5.34 21.62 10.86
N LEU A 87 6.52 21.49 11.47
CA LEU A 87 7.07 22.49 12.39
C LEU A 87 7.55 23.74 11.68
N LEU A 88 8.15 23.61 10.49
CA LEU A 88 8.58 24.76 9.70
C LEU A 88 7.40 25.65 9.33
N LEU A 89 6.22 25.09 9.01
CA LEU A 89 5.00 25.89 8.76
C LEU A 89 4.62 26.81 9.93
N LEU A 90 4.96 26.43 11.16
CA LEU A 90 4.65 27.24 12.35
C LEU A 90 5.57 28.44 12.51
N VAL A 91 6.78 28.41 11.96
CA VAL A 91 7.81 29.46 12.14
C VAL A 91 8.18 30.17 10.83
N MET A 92 7.76 29.64 9.68
CA MET A 92 8.05 30.20 8.36
C MET A 92 7.55 31.65 8.23
N PRO A 93 8.28 32.55 7.56
CA PRO A 93 7.80 33.91 7.32
C PRO A 93 6.61 33.91 6.35
N GLN A 94 5.74 34.92 6.47
CA GLN A 94 4.46 34.96 5.77
C GLN A 94 4.59 34.89 4.24
N HIS A 95 5.58 35.57 3.66
CA HIS A 95 5.85 35.54 2.22
C HIS A 95 6.26 34.16 1.68
N MET A 96 6.80 33.27 2.52
CA MET A 96 7.09 31.87 2.16
C MET A 96 5.90 30.94 2.47
N LEU A 97 5.03 31.34 3.41
CA LEU A 97 3.88 30.55 3.83
C LEU A 97 2.81 30.49 2.74
N VAL A 98 2.57 31.57 1.99
CA VAL A 98 1.54 31.62 0.94
C VAL A 98 1.75 30.59 -0.17
N PRO A 99 2.93 30.49 -0.83
CA PRO A 99 3.14 29.47 -1.86
C PRO A 99 3.04 28.05 -1.29
N ARG A 100 3.49 27.82 -0.05
CA ARG A 100 3.33 26.52 0.63
C ARG A 100 1.87 26.19 0.95
N ALA A 101 1.09 27.18 1.36
CA ALA A 101 -0.32 27.00 1.66
C ALA A 101 -1.12 26.57 0.42
N LEU A 102 -0.83 27.17 -0.74
CA LEU A 102 -1.42 26.78 -2.03
C LEU A 102 -1.00 25.36 -2.44
N GLU A 103 0.27 25.02 -2.28
CA GLU A 103 0.78 23.67 -2.56
C GLU A 103 0.08 22.61 -1.69
N ILE A 104 -0.01 22.85 -0.38
CA ILE A 104 -0.68 21.94 0.56
C ILE A 104 -2.15 21.78 0.19
N GLN A 105 -2.86 22.86 -0.14
CA GLN A 105 -4.27 22.76 -0.57
C GLN A 105 -4.42 21.91 -1.83
N GLN A 106 -3.57 22.11 -2.84
CA GLN A 106 -3.61 21.32 -4.07
C GLN A 106 -3.28 19.85 -3.81
N GLN A 107 -2.27 19.56 -2.98
CA GLN A 107 -1.91 18.20 -2.62
C GLN A 107 -3.01 17.52 -1.81
N PHE A 108 -3.63 18.24 -0.87
CA PHE A 108 -4.75 17.75 -0.06
C PHE A 108 -5.93 17.37 -0.94
N ALA A 109 -6.38 18.28 -1.81
CA ALA A 109 -7.49 18.03 -2.72
C ALA A 109 -7.24 16.86 -3.69
N ARG A 110 -5.97 16.62 -4.07
CA ARG A 110 -5.60 15.50 -4.95
C ARG A 110 -5.49 14.16 -4.25
N ARG A 111 -5.04 14.15 -2.98
CA ARG A 111 -4.61 12.91 -2.30
C ARG A 111 -5.60 12.43 -1.23
N VAL A 112 -6.36 13.34 -0.63
CA VAL A 112 -7.33 13.02 0.41
C VAL A 112 -8.72 12.99 -0.24
N THR A 113 -9.22 11.78 -0.51
CA THR A 113 -10.54 11.55 -1.13
C THR A 113 -11.57 10.96 -0.16
N ASP A 114 -11.18 10.71 1.08
CA ASP A 114 -12.05 10.13 2.12
C ASP A 114 -13.13 11.12 2.55
N SER A 115 -14.12 10.66 3.33
CA SER A 115 -15.11 11.53 4.00
C SER A 115 -14.48 12.67 4.82
N ARG A 116 -13.24 12.47 5.31
CA ARG A 116 -12.44 13.50 5.96
C ARG A 116 -12.16 14.69 5.06
N ALA A 117 -12.05 14.52 3.75
CA ALA A 117 -11.82 15.62 2.81
C ALA A 117 -12.90 16.70 2.90
N LEU A 118 -14.16 16.30 3.14
CA LEU A 118 -15.29 17.21 3.29
C LEU A 118 -15.18 18.09 4.53
N LEU A 119 -14.57 17.60 5.61
CA LEU A 119 -14.34 18.39 6.83
C LEU A 119 -13.31 19.52 6.62
N TRP A 120 -12.36 19.31 5.71
CA TRP A 120 -11.23 20.24 5.48
C TRP A 120 -11.46 21.19 4.30
N LEU A 121 -12.03 20.67 3.21
CA LEU A 121 -12.34 21.43 1.99
C LEU A 121 -13.72 22.07 2.04
N GLY A 122 -14.61 21.55 2.90
CA GLY A 122 -16.00 21.95 2.99
C GLY A 122 -16.89 21.15 2.05
N THR A 123 -18.17 21.53 2.02
CA THR A 123 -19.17 20.96 1.10
C THR A 123 -19.53 21.99 0.04
N ASP A 124 -20.26 21.63 -1.01
CA ASP A 124 -20.59 22.53 -2.13
C ASP A 124 -21.20 23.89 -1.72
N LYS A 125 -21.71 24.01 -0.49
CA LYS A 125 -22.33 25.22 0.06
C LYS A 125 -21.46 25.99 1.06
N GLU A 126 -20.43 25.38 1.63
CA GLU A 126 -19.60 25.96 2.68
C GLU A 126 -18.12 25.72 2.42
N ILE A 127 -17.33 26.80 2.40
CA ILE A 127 -15.88 26.71 2.24
C ILE A 127 -15.27 26.14 3.53
N GLY A 128 -14.46 25.08 3.42
CA GLY A 128 -13.82 24.46 4.58
C GLY A 128 -12.66 25.29 5.18
N PRO A 129 -12.13 24.87 6.34
CA PRO A 129 -11.09 25.60 7.07
C PRO A 129 -9.81 25.79 6.26
N LEU A 130 -9.41 24.81 5.44
CA LEU A 130 -8.16 24.89 4.67
C LEU A 130 -8.26 25.94 3.55
N PRO A 131 -9.24 25.88 2.62
CA PRO A 131 -9.39 26.93 1.61
C PRO A 131 -9.64 28.33 2.21
N GLN A 132 -10.35 28.43 3.35
CA GLN A 132 -10.51 29.71 4.05
C GLN A 132 -9.17 30.30 4.52
N CYS A 133 -8.30 29.50 5.14
CA CYS A 133 -6.99 29.94 5.59
C CYS A 133 -6.09 30.36 4.43
N VAL A 134 -6.09 29.59 3.34
CA VAL A 134 -5.33 29.94 2.12
C VAL A 134 -5.85 31.26 1.54
N HIS A 135 -7.16 31.47 1.48
CA HIS A 135 -7.72 32.73 0.97
C HIS A 135 -7.33 33.93 1.84
N ARG A 136 -7.32 33.78 3.17
CA ARG A 136 -6.89 34.85 4.09
C ARG A 136 -5.41 35.19 3.89
N LEU A 137 -4.57 34.17 3.76
CA LEU A 137 -3.14 34.33 3.53
C LEU A 137 -2.84 35.01 2.19
N THR A 138 -3.54 34.65 1.11
CA THR A 138 -3.33 35.26 -0.22
C THR A 138 -3.85 36.70 -0.33
N ARG A 139 -4.91 37.06 0.39
CA ARG A 139 -5.43 38.45 0.41
C ARG A 139 -4.45 39.44 1.03
N VAL A 140 -3.60 39.00 1.95
CA VAL A 140 -2.61 39.87 2.60
C VAL A 140 -1.41 40.17 1.68
N ASP A 141 -1.12 39.29 0.70
CA ASP A 141 -0.04 39.47 -0.28
C ASP A 141 -0.49 40.15 -1.59
N GLY A 142 -1.79 40.45 -1.74
CA GLY A 142 -2.33 41.11 -2.94
C GLY A 142 -2.06 42.63 -2.95
N PRO A 143 -1.76 43.25 -4.11
CA PRO A 143 -1.61 44.70 -4.18
C PRO A 143 -2.92 45.35 -3.75
N ALA A 144 -2.86 46.17 -2.70
CA ALA A 144 -3.99 46.96 -2.21
C ALA A 144 -4.54 47.83 -3.35
N SER A 145 -5.61 47.36 -3.97
CA SER A 145 -6.32 48.11 -4.98
C SER A 145 -7.08 49.24 -4.30
N GLY A 146 -6.40 50.37 -4.11
CA GLY A 146 -6.99 51.67 -3.77
C GLY A 146 -7.56 51.79 -2.35
N ALA A 147 -6.83 52.51 -1.51
CA ALA A 147 -7.22 53.03 -0.20
C ALA A 147 -7.40 51.99 0.93
N SER A 148 -6.62 52.21 2.00
CA SER A 148 -6.48 51.40 3.21
C SER A 148 -5.52 50.21 3.06
N THR A 149 -4.37 50.33 3.72
CA THR A 149 -3.45 49.22 4.04
C THR A 149 -4.25 47.99 4.43
N ALA A 150 -4.16 46.91 3.65
CA ALA A 150 -4.74 45.63 4.01
C ALA A 150 -4.29 45.31 5.46
N PRO A 151 -5.21 45.05 6.40
CA PRO A 151 -4.82 44.79 7.77
C PRO A 151 -3.92 43.56 7.78
N LEU A 152 -2.72 43.71 8.36
CA LEU A 152 -1.88 42.57 8.75
C LEU A 152 -2.78 41.57 9.49
N LEU A 153 -2.70 40.29 9.12
CA LEU A 153 -3.39 39.23 9.85
C LEU A 153 -3.05 39.39 11.34
N ASP A 154 -4.09 39.44 12.17
CA ASP A 154 -3.92 39.44 13.62
C ASP A 154 -3.08 38.21 14.04
N ALA A 155 -2.28 38.35 15.09
CA ALA A 155 -1.33 37.33 15.53
C ALA A 155 -2.04 36.00 15.82
N GLU A 156 -3.25 36.05 16.40
CA GLU A 156 -4.09 34.88 16.65
C GLU A 156 -4.57 34.21 15.35
N GLN A 157 -4.97 35.01 14.36
CA GLN A 157 -5.44 34.50 13.07
C GLN A 157 -4.29 33.87 12.27
N SER A 158 -3.09 34.44 12.33
CA SER A 158 -1.88 33.87 11.73
C SER A 158 -1.53 32.52 12.37
N ARG A 159 -1.55 32.44 13.70
CA ARG A 159 -1.35 31.18 14.45
C ARG A 159 -2.39 30.12 14.08
N TYR A 160 -3.66 30.51 13.98
CA TYR A 160 -4.73 29.62 13.53
C TYR A 160 -4.50 29.11 12.11
N CYS A 161 -4.16 29.98 11.15
CA CYS A 161 -3.92 29.55 9.77
C CYS A 161 -2.73 28.56 9.70
N ARG A 162 -1.66 28.81 10.45
CA ARG A 162 -0.50 27.91 10.52
C ARG A 162 -0.85 26.55 11.11
N SER A 163 -1.68 26.49 12.16
CA SER A 163 -2.10 25.22 12.75
C SER A 163 -3.01 24.41 11.83
N VAL A 164 -3.93 25.07 11.12
CA VAL A 164 -4.77 24.44 10.09
C VAL A 164 -3.91 23.89 8.95
N LEU A 165 -2.92 24.65 8.46
CA LEU A 165 -2.01 24.20 7.42
C LEU A 165 -1.17 22.99 7.87
N ARG A 166 -0.67 23.01 9.11
CA ARG A 166 0.03 21.86 9.69
C ARG A 166 -0.87 20.63 9.73
N GLY A 167 -2.08 20.75 10.26
CA GLY A 167 -3.01 19.61 10.33
C GLY A 167 -3.40 19.07 8.95
N ALA A 168 -3.57 19.95 7.95
CA ALA A 168 -3.81 19.53 6.57
C ALA A 168 -2.59 18.80 5.97
N LEU A 169 -1.38 19.30 6.21
CA LEU A 169 -0.15 18.65 5.77
C LEU A 169 0.04 17.28 6.45
N ASP A 170 -0.21 17.18 7.76
CA ASP A 170 -0.15 15.91 8.49
C ASP A 170 -1.09 14.87 7.88
N MET A 171 -2.27 15.30 7.44
CA MET A 171 -3.22 14.41 6.75
C MET A 171 -2.75 13.97 5.37
N VAL A 172 -2.14 14.86 4.60
CA VAL A 172 -1.50 14.52 3.33
C VAL A 172 -0.38 13.52 3.57
N ASN A 173 0.50 13.79 4.52
CA ASN A 173 1.66 12.96 4.85
C ASN A 173 1.23 11.56 5.28
N GLN A 174 0.24 11.43 6.18
CA GLN A 174 -0.30 10.14 6.58
C GLN A 174 -0.83 9.32 5.39
N GLN A 175 -1.52 9.98 4.44
CA GLN A 175 -2.05 9.30 3.26
C GLN A 175 -0.93 8.86 2.30
N VAL A 176 0.10 9.69 2.15
CA VAL A 176 1.29 9.37 1.34
C VAL A 176 2.06 8.21 1.94
N ASP A 177 2.32 8.25 3.25
CA ASP A 177 3.03 7.21 3.98
C ASP A 177 2.27 5.89 3.93
N LYS A 178 0.96 5.91 4.12
CA LYS A 178 0.10 4.72 3.97
C LYS A 178 0.22 4.13 2.57
N THR A 179 0.14 4.95 1.54
CA THR A 179 0.22 4.50 0.13
C THR A 179 1.61 3.96 -0.20
N PHE A 180 2.66 4.65 0.22
CA PHE A 180 4.04 4.23 0.03
C PHE A 180 4.34 2.92 0.74
N TRP A 181 3.87 2.77 1.98
CA TRP A 181 4.02 1.55 2.76
C TRP A 181 3.29 0.37 2.13
N GLN A 182 2.05 0.57 1.65
CA GLN A 182 1.31 -0.44 0.89
C GLN A 182 2.06 -0.86 -0.37
N LEU A 183 2.58 0.11 -1.13
CA LEU A 183 3.38 -0.17 -2.33
C LEU A 183 4.64 -0.98 -1.99
N SER A 184 5.37 -0.58 -0.95
CA SER A 184 6.58 -1.26 -0.49
C SER A 184 6.32 -2.71 -0.08
N ILE A 185 5.26 -2.96 0.69
CA ILE A 185 4.87 -4.32 1.07
C ILE A 185 4.47 -5.16 -0.14
N ASN A 186 3.68 -4.60 -1.05
CA ASN A 186 3.25 -5.31 -2.25
C ASN A 186 4.46 -5.72 -3.13
N VAL A 187 5.41 -4.80 -3.34
CA VAL A 187 6.65 -5.09 -4.06
C VAL A 187 7.48 -6.15 -3.33
N LEU A 188 7.60 -6.05 -2.00
CA LEU A 188 8.35 -7.03 -1.21
C LEU A 188 7.74 -8.44 -1.31
N ILE A 189 6.41 -8.56 -1.23
CA ILE A 189 5.72 -9.84 -1.41
C ILE A 189 5.91 -10.37 -2.82
N GLN A 190 5.88 -9.52 -3.84
CA GLN A 190 6.13 -9.93 -5.22
C GLN A 190 7.55 -10.48 -5.40
N VAL A 191 8.56 -9.80 -4.82
CA VAL A 191 9.95 -10.28 -4.83
C VAL A 191 10.08 -11.62 -4.12
N LEU A 192 9.52 -11.74 -2.91
CA LEU A 192 9.56 -13.00 -2.14
C LEU A 192 8.80 -14.13 -2.84
N SER A 193 7.67 -13.84 -3.48
CA SER A 193 6.90 -14.80 -4.28
C SER A 193 7.70 -15.27 -5.50
N THR A 194 8.44 -14.36 -6.14
CA THR A 194 9.32 -14.70 -7.27
C THR A 194 10.47 -15.60 -6.82
N LEU A 195 11.11 -15.29 -5.68
CA LEU A 195 12.15 -16.15 -5.09
C LEU A 195 11.60 -17.51 -4.71
N LEU A 196 10.38 -17.58 -4.14
CA LEU A 196 9.71 -18.82 -3.81
C LEU A 196 9.42 -19.65 -5.08
N LEU A 197 8.93 -19.02 -6.15
CA LEU A 197 8.69 -19.68 -7.43
C LEU A 197 9.98 -20.26 -8.02
N LEU A 198 11.08 -19.50 -7.97
CA LEU A 198 12.40 -19.96 -8.41
C LEU A 198 12.89 -21.13 -7.55
N ALA A 199 12.67 -21.10 -6.24
CA ALA A 199 13.03 -22.19 -5.35
C ALA A 199 12.23 -23.45 -5.68
N VAL A 200 10.90 -23.35 -5.84
CA VAL A 200 10.01 -24.46 -6.23
C VAL A 200 10.40 -25.04 -7.59
N PHE A 201 10.74 -24.18 -8.56
CA PHE A 201 11.21 -24.61 -9.87
C PHE A 201 12.56 -25.35 -9.78
N GLY A 202 13.52 -24.79 -9.04
CA GLY A 202 14.83 -25.41 -8.82
C GLY A 202 14.72 -26.77 -8.12
N THR A 203 13.89 -26.89 -7.08
CA THR A 203 13.66 -28.16 -6.40
C THR A 203 12.95 -29.16 -7.31
N SER A 204 11.96 -28.71 -8.10
CA SER A 204 11.27 -29.58 -9.06
C SER A 204 12.23 -30.11 -10.12
N PHE A 205 13.14 -29.26 -10.61
CA PHE A 205 14.16 -29.65 -11.59
C PHE A 205 15.13 -30.69 -11.05
N VAL A 206 15.57 -30.56 -9.79
CA VAL A 206 16.46 -31.53 -9.14
C VAL A 206 15.76 -32.88 -8.90
N ILE A 207 14.46 -32.85 -8.59
CA ILE A 207 13.66 -34.06 -8.33
C ILE A 207 13.27 -34.76 -9.63
N LEU A 208 13.12 -34.01 -10.73
CA LEU A 208 12.74 -34.54 -12.03
C LEU A 208 13.80 -35.53 -12.54
N SER A 209 13.42 -36.80 -12.59
CA SER A 209 14.26 -37.89 -13.12
C SER A 209 13.55 -38.59 -14.26
N ARG A 210 14.32 -39.21 -15.16
CA ARG A 210 13.75 -39.95 -16.31
C ARG A 210 12.85 -41.10 -15.86
N THR A 211 13.17 -41.76 -14.75
CA THR A 211 12.38 -42.84 -14.16
C THR A 211 11.00 -42.38 -13.69
N LEU A 212 10.92 -41.17 -13.10
CA LEU A 212 9.63 -40.57 -12.71
C LEU A 212 8.71 -40.29 -13.91
N VAL A 213 9.28 -39.91 -15.05
CA VAL A 213 8.49 -39.61 -16.26
C VAL A 213 7.98 -40.90 -16.93
N THR A 214 8.73 -42.00 -16.85
CA THR A 214 8.36 -43.27 -17.50
C THR A 214 7.41 -44.13 -16.66
N ASP A 215 7.52 -44.10 -15.33
CA ASP A 215 6.78 -45.00 -14.44
C ASP A 215 5.41 -44.44 -14.02
N TRP A 216 5.13 -43.20 -14.40
CA TRP A 216 3.88 -42.48 -14.16
C TRP A 216 2.79 -42.84 -15.17
N PRO A 217 1.49 -42.96 -14.80
CA PRO A 217 0.89 -42.83 -13.47
C PRO A 217 0.75 -44.18 -12.72
N ARG A 218 1.39 -45.25 -13.20
CA ARG A 218 1.14 -46.63 -12.71
C ARG A 218 1.61 -46.87 -11.27
N SER A 219 2.54 -46.06 -10.78
CA SER A 219 2.98 -46.10 -9.38
C SER A 219 2.96 -44.69 -8.77
N LEU A 220 2.24 -44.56 -7.64
CA LEU A 220 2.23 -43.33 -6.83
C LEU A 220 3.56 -43.23 -6.07
N VAL A 221 4.59 -42.74 -6.75
CA VAL A 221 5.88 -42.47 -6.11
C VAL A 221 5.76 -41.17 -5.30
N PRO A 222 6.21 -41.13 -4.02
CA PRO A 222 6.15 -39.93 -3.18
C PRO A 222 6.75 -38.68 -3.87
N TRP A 223 7.81 -38.86 -4.65
CA TRP A 223 8.45 -37.80 -5.42
C TRP A 223 7.57 -37.26 -6.57
N GLY A 224 6.77 -38.10 -7.21
CA GLY A 224 5.82 -37.69 -8.25
C GLY A 224 4.66 -36.88 -7.67
N LEU A 225 4.11 -37.31 -6.53
CA LEU A 225 3.10 -36.54 -5.79
C LEU A 225 3.62 -35.17 -5.36
N LEU A 226 4.88 -35.11 -4.91
CA LEU A 226 5.53 -33.86 -4.54
C LEU A 226 5.72 -32.93 -5.75
N LEU A 227 6.10 -33.46 -6.93
CA LEU A 227 6.17 -32.67 -8.17
C LEU A 227 4.81 -32.11 -8.60
N VAL A 228 3.74 -32.89 -8.49
CA VAL A 228 2.37 -32.43 -8.76
C VAL A 228 1.97 -31.33 -7.78
N GLY A 229 2.28 -31.51 -6.49
CA GLY A 229 2.06 -30.50 -5.48
C GLY A 229 2.82 -29.20 -5.76
N PHE A 230 4.08 -29.30 -6.20
CA PHE A 230 4.88 -28.14 -6.61
C PHE A 230 4.36 -27.46 -7.87
N ALA A 231 3.84 -28.21 -8.85
CA ALA A 231 3.16 -27.65 -10.01
C ALA A 231 1.92 -26.84 -9.59
N GLY A 232 1.10 -27.40 -8.69
CA GLY A 232 -0.04 -26.69 -8.10
C GLY A 232 0.34 -25.44 -7.31
N ALA A 233 1.36 -25.54 -6.45
CA ALA A 233 1.88 -24.41 -5.70
C ALA A 233 2.39 -23.30 -6.65
N SER A 234 3.08 -23.66 -7.73
CA SER A 234 3.58 -22.73 -8.74
C SER A 234 2.44 -21.97 -9.43
N GLY A 235 1.33 -22.66 -9.75
CA GLY A 235 0.12 -22.03 -10.28
C GLY A 235 -0.49 -21.00 -9.33
N ALA A 236 -0.57 -21.32 -8.04
CA ALA A 236 -1.07 -20.39 -7.02
C ALA A 236 -0.13 -19.19 -6.81
N ILE A 237 1.19 -19.41 -6.80
CA ILE A 237 2.20 -18.33 -6.70
C ILE A 237 2.10 -17.40 -7.91
N ALA A 238 1.96 -17.96 -9.12
CA ALA A 238 1.81 -17.17 -10.35
C ALA A 238 0.51 -16.37 -10.34
N SER A 239 -0.61 -16.95 -9.89
CA SER A 239 -1.87 -16.22 -9.68
C SER A 239 -1.68 -15.05 -8.72
N ASN A 240 -0.97 -15.26 -7.61
CA ASN A 240 -0.68 -14.22 -6.63
C ASN A 240 0.16 -13.08 -7.21
N MET A 241 1.13 -13.38 -8.08
CA MET A 241 1.95 -12.37 -8.76
C MET A 241 1.17 -11.56 -9.80
N MET A 242 0.17 -12.17 -10.47
CA MET A 242 -0.62 -11.52 -11.52
C MET A 242 -1.89 -10.84 -10.99
N ALA A 243 -2.39 -11.23 -9.83
CA ALA A 243 -3.48 -10.55 -9.15
C ALA A 243 -3.03 -9.16 -8.66
N LYS A 244 -3.25 -8.14 -9.50
CA LYS A 244 -3.06 -6.70 -9.18
C LYS A 244 -4.06 -6.17 -8.13
N GLU A 245 -4.42 -6.96 -7.13
CA GLU A 245 -5.27 -6.44 -6.07
C GLU A 245 -4.46 -5.42 -5.27
N ARG A 246 -4.92 -4.17 -5.28
CA ARG A 246 -4.40 -3.12 -4.41
C ARG A 246 -4.87 -3.46 -3.01
N PHE A 247 -4.08 -4.25 -2.31
CA PHE A 247 -4.44 -4.71 -0.97
C PHE A 247 -4.51 -3.51 -0.03
N VAL A 248 -5.68 -3.27 0.54
CA VAL A 248 -5.86 -2.34 1.64
C VAL A 248 -5.26 -3.03 2.86
N VAL A 249 -3.94 -2.97 2.99
CA VAL A 249 -3.28 -3.44 4.20
C VAL A 249 -3.78 -2.53 5.32
N ALA A 250 -4.69 -3.05 6.12
CA ALA A 250 -5.00 -2.48 7.42
C ALA A 250 -3.68 -2.44 8.18
N THR A 251 -3.36 -1.27 8.74
CA THR A 251 -2.20 -1.00 9.60
C THR A 251 -2.20 -1.93 10.82
N GLY A 252 -1.85 -3.19 10.61
CA GLY A 252 -1.87 -4.28 11.59
C GLY A 252 -0.71 -5.24 11.34
N ALA A 253 -0.72 -6.38 12.03
CA ALA A 253 0.38 -7.36 12.01
C ALA A 253 0.65 -7.89 10.59
N THR A 254 1.64 -7.31 9.92
CA THR A 254 2.06 -7.64 8.55
C THR A 254 2.44 -9.12 8.40
N SER A 255 2.90 -9.77 9.48
CA SER A 255 3.27 -11.18 9.49
C SER A 255 2.15 -12.12 9.02
N ARG A 256 0.89 -11.84 9.38
CA ARG A 256 -0.27 -12.62 8.95
C ARG A 256 -0.45 -12.54 7.43
N PHE A 257 -0.23 -11.35 6.88
CA PHE A 257 -0.33 -11.09 5.45
C PHE A 257 0.77 -11.82 4.68
N PHE A 258 2.03 -11.75 5.15
CA PHE A 258 3.12 -12.53 4.58
C PHE A 258 2.87 -14.05 4.64
N ALA A 259 2.44 -14.57 5.79
CA ALA A 259 2.14 -15.98 5.95
C ALA A 259 1.02 -16.45 5.00
N TYR A 260 -0.02 -15.64 4.83
CA TYR A 260 -1.12 -15.96 3.93
C TYR A 260 -0.65 -16.06 2.47
N HIS A 261 0.08 -15.06 1.97
CA HIS A 261 0.50 -15.01 0.57
C HIS A 261 1.68 -15.93 0.22
N LEU A 262 2.63 -16.13 1.14
CA LEU A 262 3.83 -16.92 0.88
C LEU A 262 3.71 -18.39 1.29
N LEU A 263 2.75 -18.76 2.16
CA LEU A 263 2.61 -20.13 2.65
C LEU A 263 1.21 -20.69 2.37
N VAL A 264 0.16 -20.02 2.83
CA VAL A 264 -1.21 -20.56 2.77
C VAL A 264 -1.68 -20.73 1.33
N LYS A 265 -1.52 -19.70 0.49
CA LYS A 265 -1.91 -19.77 -0.93
C LYS A 265 -1.18 -20.88 -1.72
N PRO A 266 0.16 -20.99 -1.66
CA PRO A 266 0.88 -22.11 -2.30
C PRO A 266 0.41 -23.49 -1.81
N VAL A 267 0.16 -23.64 -0.50
CA VAL A 267 -0.32 -24.91 0.08
C VAL A 267 -1.71 -25.29 -0.47
N ILE A 268 -2.62 -24.33 -0.58
CA ILE A 268 -3.94 -24.55 -1.20
C ILE A 268 -3.78 -24.95 -2.67
N GLY A 269 -2.89 -24.30 -3.40
CA GLY A 269 -2.60 -24.66 -4.79
C GLY A 269 -2.06 -26.08 -4.94
N ALA A 270 -1.14 -26.49 -4.07
CA ALA A 270 -0.61 -27.86 -4.03
C ALA A 270 -1.73 -28.87 -3.74
N PHE A 271 -2.58 -28.58 -2.75
CA PHE A 271 -3.71 -29.43 -2.41
C PHE A 271 -4.70 -29.58 -3.58
N ALA A 272 -5.03 -28.49 -4.26
CA ALA A 272 -5.93 -28.52 -5.42
C ALA A 272 -5.39 -29.39 -6.57
N ALA A 273 -4.07 -29.31 -6.84
CA ALA A 273 -3.42 -30.16 -7.82
C ALA A 273 -3.46 -31.65 -7.44
N LEU A 274 -3.26 -31.98 -6.15
CA LEU A 274 -3.37 -33.35 -5.66
C LEU A 274 -4.80 -33.88 -5.75
N VAL A 275 -5.81 -33.07 -5.42
CA VAL A 275 -7.22 -33.44 -5.60
C VAL A 275 -7.53 -33.70 -7.07
N LEU A 276 -7.04 -32.86 -7.99
CA LEU A 276 -7.22 -33.08 -9.43
C LEU A 276 -6.60 -34.42 -9.86
N LEU A 277 -5.42 -34.76 -9.35
CA LEU A 277 -4.77 -36.04 -9.62
C LEU A 277 -5.59 -37.22 -9.12
N PHE A 278 -6.14 -37.16 -7.90
CA PHE A 278 -7.01 -38.22 -7.40
C PHE A 278 -8.32 -38.35 -8.20
N LEU A 279 -8.85 -37.22 -8.70
CA LEU A 279 -10.01 -37.23 -9.59
C LEU A 279 -9.70 -37.88 -10.95
N GLU A 280 -8.50 -37.68 -11.47
CA GLU A 280 -8.04 -38.36 -12.69
C GLU A 280 -7.85 -39.87 -12.46
N GLN A 281 -7.19 -40.28 -11.37
CA GLN A 281 -6.99 -41.71 -11.05
C GLN A 281 -8.30 -42.47 -10.78
N SER A 282 -9.34 -41.78 -10.34
CA SER A 282 -10.66 -42.38 -10.11
C SER A 282 -11.52 -42.49 -11.38
N SER A 283 -11.06 -41.96 -12.51
CA SER A 283 -11.77 -41.92 -13.80
C SER A 283 -13.20 -41.35 -13.73
N MET A 284 -13.53 -40.60 -12.67
CA MET A 284 -14.88 -40.10 -12.43
C MET A 284 -15.24 -38.86 -13.26
N LEU A 285 -14.25 -38.02 -13.59
CA LEU A 285 -14.48 -36.73 -14.26
C LEU A 285 -13.52 -36.45 -15.43
N LEU A 286 -12.27 -36.91 -15.35
CA LEU A 286 -11.21 -36.61 -16.32
C LEU A 286 -10.38 -37.87 -16.57
N SER A 287 -10.15 -38.21 -17.84
CA SER A 287 -9.25 -39.31 -18.24
C SER A 287 -8.21 -38.78 -19.24
N VAL A 288 -6.93 -39.02 -18.97
CA VAL A 288 -5.81 -38.71 -19.88
C VAL A 288 -5.23 -40.02 -20.41
N GLU A 289 -5.57 -40.37 -21.64
CA GLU A 289 -5.18 -41.66 -22.24
C GLU A 289 -4.12 -41.47 -23.32
N THR A 290 -3.20 -42.43 -23.41
CA THR A 290 -2.22 -42.47 -24.50
C THR A 290 -2.82 -43.17 -25.72
N ARG A 291 -2.49 -42.70 -26.92
CA ARG A 291 -2.99 -43.20 -28.22
C ARG A 291 -2.80 -44.72 -28.42
N ASN A 292 -1.86 -45.34 -27.70
CA ASN A 292 -1.52 -46.77 -27.78
C ASN A 292 -1.87 -47.55 -26.49
N GLY A 293 -2.65 -46.97 -25.57
CA GLY A 293 -3.11 -47.68 -24.38
C GLY A 293 -4.04 -48.85 -24.72
N PRO A 294 -4.20 -49.85 -23.83
CA PRO A 294 -5.02 -51.04 -24.09
C PRO A 294 -6.51 -50.76 -24.33
N ALA A 295 -6.93 -49.49 -24.23
CA ALA A 295 -8.29 -49.00 -24.49
C ALA A 295 -8.43 -48.36 -25.88
N GLY A 296 -7.85 -48.98 -26.91
CA GLY A 296 -8.13 -48.58 -28.31
C GLY A 296 -9.61 -48.68 -28.72
N ALA A 297 -10.50 -49.22 -27.88
CA ALA A 297 -11.94 -49.28 -28.16
C ALA A 297 -12.78 -49.71 -26.95
N VAL A 298 -12.87 -48.93 -25.86
CA VAL A 298 -14.02 -49.00 -24.93
C VAL A 298 -14.27 -47.63 -24.29
N ASP A 299 -15.50 -47.14 -24.44
CA ASP A 299 -16.14 -45.99 -23.78
C ASP A 299 -15.40 -45.38 -22.57
N GLY A 300 -14.80 -44.21 -22.77
CA GLY A 300 -14.27 -43.39 -21.69
C GLY A 300 -15.40 -42.84 -20.82
N SER A 301 -15.50 -43.31 -19.57
CA SER A 301 -16.54 -42.90 -18.61
C SER A 301 -16.33 -41.52 -17.98
N GLY A 302 -15.26 -40.79 -18.36
CA GLY A 302 -14.98 -39.44 -17.89
C GLY A 302 -15.65 -38.38 -18.76
N ILE A 303 -16.16 -37.31 -18.15
CA ILE A 303 -16.81 -36.19 -18.86
C ILE A 303 -15.84 -35.46 -19.80
N LEU A 304 -14.54 -35.47 -19.50
CA LEU A 304 -13.49 -34.82 -20.29
C LEU A 304 -12.37 -35.81 -20.61
N HIS A 305 -12.18 -36.10 -21.90
CA HIS A 305 -11.22 -37.09 -22.41
C HIS A 305 -10.09 -36.39 -23.18
N ILE A 306 -8.85 -36.56 -22.75
CA ILE A 306 -7.66 -35.96 -23.39
C ILE A 306 -6.77 -37.09 -23.92
N VAL A 307 -6.72 -37.23 -25.25
CA VAL A 307 -5.85 -38.21 -25.92
C VAL A 307 -4.50 -37.61 -26.20
N VAL A 308 -3.43 -38.28 -25.75
CA VAL A 308 -2.04 -37.83 -25.90
C VAL A 308 -1.20 -38.86 -26.63
N SER A 309 -0.16 -38.42 -27.36
CA SER A 309 0.65 -39.27 -28.22
C SER A 309 1.56 -40.26 -27.47
N ASP A 310 2.09 -39.87 -26.31
CA ASP A 310 3.09 -40.65 -25.56
C ASP A 310 2.98 -40.42 -24.04
N GLY A 311 3.54 -41.34 -23.24
CA GLY A 311 3.53 -41.27 -21.78
C GLY A 311 4.23 -40.02 -21.22
N GLN A 312 5.28 -39.55 -21.89
CA GLN A 312 5.94 -38.28 -21.53
C GLN A 312 5.00 -37.09 -21.69
N ALA A 313 4.23 -37.06 -22.78
CA ALA A 313 3.30 -35.98 -23.04
C ALA A 313 2.09 -36.04 -22.09
N ALA A 314 1.64 -37.23 -21.66
CA ALA A 314 0.64 -37.38 -20.61
C ALA A 314 1.14 -36.79 -19.27
N PHE A 315 2.38 -37.06 -18.88
CA PHE A 315 3.01 -36.49 -17.68
C PHE A 315 3.02 -34.95 -17.72
N PHE A 316 3.52 -34.34 -18.81
CA PHE A 316 3.55 -32.88 -18.92
C PHE A 316 2.16 -32.25 -19.01
N THR A 317 1.18 -32.93 -19.62
CA THR A 317 -0.21 -32.48 -19.64
C THR A 317 -0.79 -32.44 -18.23
N MET A 318 -0.52 -33.46 -17.39
CA MET A 318 -0.94 -33.47 -16.00
C MET A 318 -0.25 -32.39 -15.16
N MET A 319 1.05 -32.13 -15.39
CA MET A 319 1.74 -31.00 -14.74
C MET A 319 1.11 -29.66 -15.14
N ALA A 320 0.75 -29.48 -16.41
CA ALA A 320 0.08 -28.27 -16.88
C ALA A 320 -1.31 -28.11 -16.23
N LEU A 321 -2.10 -29.19 -16.16
CA LEU A 321 -3.39 -29.20 -15.49
C LEU A 321 -3.25 -28.92 -13.98
N ALA A 322 -2.22 -29.44 -13.32
CA ALA A 322 -1.91 -29.15 -11.92
C ALA A 322 -1.61 -27.66 -11.70
N VAL A 323 -0.83 -27.03 -12.59
CA VAL A 323 -0.60 -25.57 -12.56
C VAL A 323 -1.92 -24.80 -12.71
N VAL A 324 -2.77 -25.20 -13.66
CA VAL A 324 -4.08 -24.56 -13.88
C VAL A 324 -5.01 -24.74 -12.67
N ALA A 325 -5.03 -25.91 -12.04
CA ALA A 325 -5.80 -26.17 -10.83
C ALA A 325 -5.31 -25.33 -9.65
N GLY A 326 -4.00 -25.21 -9.46
CA GLY A 326 -3.42 -24.36 -8.44
C GLY A 326 -3.78 -22.89 -8.63
N TRP A 327 -3.74 -22.42 -9.89
CA TRP A 327 -4.16 -21.07 -10.26
C TRP A 327 -5.64 -20.82 -9.97
N SER A 328 -6.53 -21.75 -10.35
CA SER A 328 -7.97 -21.58 -10.20
C SER A 328 -8.42 -21.66 -8.74
N ALA A 329 -7.77 -22.49 -7.92
CA ALA A 329 -8.04 -22.61 -6.49
C ALA A 329 -7.81 -21.28 -5.75
N ASP A 330 -6.76 -20.54 -6.10
CA ASP A 330 -6.52 -19.21 -5.53
C ASP A 330 -7.69 -18.25 -5.84
N LYS A 331 -8.15 -18.24 -7.11
CA LYS A 331 -9.28 -17.38 -7.54
C LYS A 331 -10.59 -17.72 -6.83
N LEU A 332 -10.92 -19.01 -6.74
CA LEU A 332 -12.12 -19.46 -6.03
C LEU A 332 -12.07 -19.09 -4.54
N LEU A 333 -10.92 -19.31 -3.90
CA LEU A 333 -10.76 -19.02 -2.47
C LEU A 333 -10.80 -17.52 -2.18
N SER A 334 -10.18 -16.68 -3.01
CA SER A 334 -10.30 -15.22 -2.89
C SER A 334 -11.75 -14.74 -2.97
N SER A 335 -12.55 -15.28 -3.88
CA SER A 335 -13.98 -14.95 -4.01
C SER A 335 -14.81 -15.34 -2.78
N VAL A 336 -14.52 -16.51 -2.19
CA VAL A 336 -15.20 -16.97 -0.96
C VAL A 336 -14.75 -16.14 0.24
N MET A 337 -13.45 -15.88 0.37
CA MET A 337 -12.89 -15.12 1.48
C MET A 337 -13.34 -13.66 1.47
N ASP A 338 -13.43 -13.01 0.30
CA ASP A 338 -13.99 -11.67 0.17
C ASP A 338 -15.46 -11.61 0.60
N LYS A 339 -16.26 -12.63 0.26
CA LYS A 339 -17.65 -12.73 0.72
C LYS A 339 -17.73 -12.90 2.23
N VAL A 340 -16.86 -13.72 2.82
CA VAL A 340 -16.80 -13.93 4.28
C VAL A 340 -16.31 -12.68 5.00
N LEU A 341 -15.22 -12.06 4.53
CA LEU A 341 -14.66 -10.83 5.11
C LEU A 341 -15.64 -9.67 4.99
N ARG A 342 -16.32 -9.48 3.86
CA ARG A 342 -17.38 -8.45 3.74
C ARG A 342 -18.55 -8.72 4.69
N ARG A 343 -18.91 -9.98 4.92
CA ARG A 343 -19.95 -10.34 5.90
C ARG A 343 -19.50 -10.10 7.34
N LEU A 344 -18.26 -10.46 7.69
CA LEU A 344 -17.70 -10.24 9.02
C LEU A 344 -17.47 -8.76 9.30
N LEU A 345 -16.94 -8.00 8.34
CA LEU A 345 -16.75 -6.55 8.45
C LEU A 345 -18.09 -5.82 8.48
N GLY A 346 -19.05 -6.19 7.62
CA GLY A 346 -20.40 -5.64 7.63
C GLY A 346 -21.23 -6.03 8.86
N GLN A 347 -20.87 -7.11 9.55
CA GLN A 347 -21.41 -7.44 10.88
C GLN A 347 -20.69 -6.67 11.99
N SER A 348 -19.39 -6.41 11.87
CA SER A 348 -18.63 -5.61 12.85
C SER A 348 -19.00 -4.13 12.83
N GLU A 349 -19.35 -3.56 11.67
CA GLU A 349 -19.87 -2.19 11.56
C GLU A 349 -21.28 -2.04 12.16
N LYS A 350 -22.03 -3.15 12.33
CA LYS A 350 -23.36 -3.13 12.95
C LYS A 350 -23.35 -3.22 14.48
N VAL A 351 -22.19 -3.31 15.13
CA VAL A 351 -22.07 -3.44 16.60
C VAL A 351 -21.82 -2.10 17.31
N LEU A 352 -21.72 -0.99 16.59
CA LEU A 352 -21.84 0.34 17.21
C LEU A 352 -23.27 0.85 16.98
N PRO A 353 -24.18 0.78 17.97
CA PRO A 353 -25.40 1.57 17.89
C PRO A 353 -24.99 3.04 17.75
N PRO A 354 -25.66 3.84 16.90
CA PRO A 354 -25.43 5.27 16.91
C PRO A 354 -25.68 5.76 18.33
N SER A 355 -24.70 6.46 18.90
CA SER A 355 -24.94 7.30 20.08
C SER A 355 -26.04 8.27 19.69
N SER A 356 -27.27 7.93 20.07
CA SER A 356 -28.46 8.72 19.83
C SER A 356 -28.19 10.13 20.38
N PRO A 357 -28.35 11.19 19.58
CA PRO A 357 -28.20 12.54 20.08
C PRO A 357 -29.28 12.76 21.16
N ALA A 358 -28.82 12.99 22.39
CA ALA A 358 -29.64 13.54 23.44
C ALA A 358 -30.24 14.87 22.94
N GLY A 359 -31.57 14.97 22.91
CA GLY A 359 -32.26 16.22 22.63
C GLY A 359 -33.40 16.12 21.61
N ALA A 360 -34.42 15.29 21.90
CA ALA A 360 -35.74 15.51 21.32
C ALA A 360 -36.73 15.75 22.48
N PRO A 361 -37.35 16.93 22.59
CA PRO A 361 -38.32 17.21 23.65
C PRO A 361 -39.60 16.35 23.45
N PRO A 362 -40.29 15.98 24.55
CA PRO A 362 -41.46 15.12 24.47
C PRO A 362 -42.59 15.78 23.68
N PRO A 363 -43.39 15.00 22.93
CA PRO A 363 -44.52 15.53 22.16
C PRO A 363 -45.59 16.11 23.09
N PRO A 364 -46.27 17.20 22.68
CA PRO A 364 -47.34 17.80 23.47
C PRO A 364 -48.55 16.85 23.58
N PRO A 365 -49.29 16.88 24.72
CA PRO A 365 -50.45 16.04 24.91
C PRO A 365 -51.56 16.39 23.91
N LEU A 366 -52.11 15.35 23.25
CA LEU A 366 -53.27 15.48 22.38
C LEU A 366 -54.46 16.07 23.16
N ALA A 367 -55.00 17.17 22.65
CA ALA A 367 -56.27 17.73 23.10
C ALA A 367 -57.43 16.78 22.70
N PRO A 368 -58.47 16.65 23.54
CA PRO A 368 -59.60 15.77 23.26
C PRO A 368 -60.44 16.31 22.09
N ALA A 369 -60.84 15.38 21.21
CA ALA A 369 -61.70 15.66 20.06
C ALA A 369 -63.02 16.30 20.50
N ALA A 370 -63.33 17.48 19.96
CA ALA A 370 -64.66 18.06 20.00
C ALA A 370 -65.48 17.56 18.81
N ARG A 371 -66.67 17.05 19.15
CA ARG A 371 -67.80 16.52 18.37
C ARG A 371 -67.84 16.74 16.86
#